data_AF-A0A183GHU9-F1
#
_entry.id   AF-A0A183GHU9-F1
#
_cell.length_a   1.000
_cell.length_b   1.000
_cell.length_c   1.000
_cell.angle_alpha   90.00
_cell.angle_beta   90.00
_cell.angle_gamma   90.00
#
_symmetry.space_group_name_H-M   'P 1'
#
loop_
_entity.id
_entity.type
_entity.pdbx_description
1 polymer ?
#
loop_
_entity_poly.entity_id
_entity_poly.type
_entity_poly.pdbx_seq_one_letter_code
_entity_poly.pdbx_strand_id
1 'polypeptide(L)'
;LSIATVVEKTAFTAFRRIVSGLRKAHKSFGRQSPQFKYLMDQMRDHQVTQRVYSKAPEEAEHVANLYTTYLFSTRTLTQLESRYSRGERSVEESARLVGLALRKTKYQVIVNPLLQ
;
A
#
# COMPACT_ATOMS: atom_id res chain seq x y z
N LEU A 1 29.21 -21.38 13.12
CA LEU A 1 27.91 -20.70 13.27
C LEU A 1 26.82 -21.75 13.13
N SER A 2 26.00 -21.98 14.16
CA SER A 2 24.93 -22.98 14.14
C SER A 2 23.78 -22.52 13.23
N ILE A 3 23.22 -23.42 12.42
CA ILE A 3 22.09 -23.13 11.49
C ILE A 3 20.92 -22.46 12.23
N ALA A 4 20.65 -22.86 13.48
CA ALA A 4 19.62 -22.25 14.32
C ALA A 4 19.85 -20.74 14.54
N THR A 5 21.10 -20.31 14.70
CA THR A 5 21.45 -18.89 14.92
C THR A 5 21.34 -18.04 13.65
N VAL A 6 21.39 -18.67 12.47
CA VAL A 6 21.22 -17.99 11.18
C VAL A 6 19.74 -17.76 10.90
N VAL A 7 18.91 -18.77 11.14
CA VAL A 7 17.45 -18.72 11.00
C VAL A 7 16.81 -17.67 11.94
N GLU A 8 17.27 -17.61 13.18
CA GLU A 8 16.79 -16.59 14.14
C GLU A 8 17.07 -15.16 13.63
N LYS A 9 18.22 -14.95 12.99
CA LYS A 9 18.60 -13.66 12.42
C LYS A 9 17.77 -13.32 11.18
N THR A 10 17.44 -14.28 10.32
CA THR A 10 16.62 -14.02 9.12
C THR A 10 15.18 -13.68 9.49
N ALA A 11 14.54 -14.46 10.37
CA ALA A 11 13.18 -14.19 10.85
C ALA A 11 13.06 -12.81 11.51
N PHE A 12 14.05 -12.44 12.35
CA PHE A 12 14.09 -11.14 13.00
C PHE A 12 14.29 -9.97 12.01
N THR A 13 15.07 -10.19 10.96
CA THR A 13 15.26 -9.20 9.89
C THR A 13 13.97 -9.01 9.10
N ALA A 14 13.27 -10.09 8.79
CA ALA A 14 11.98 -10.06 8.10
C ALA A 14 10.91 -9.35 8.94
N PHE A 15 10.83 -9.65 10.24
CA PHE A 15 9.98 -8.96 11.21
C PHE A 15 10.24 -7.44 11.23
N ARG A 16 11.51 -7.03 11.28
CA ARG A 16 11.87 -5.60 11.25
C ARG A 16 11.45 -4.91 9.97
N ARG A 17 11.48 -5.60 8.83
CA ARG A 17 11.01 -5.06 7.55
C ARG A 17 9.50 -4.79 7.59
N ILE A 18 8.71 -5.72 8.12
CA ILE A 18 7.26 -5.54 8.30
C ILE A 18 6.97 -4.36 9.23
N VAL A 19 7.59 -4.32 10.41
CA VAL A 19 7.40 -3.24 11.39
C VAL A 19 7.80 -1.87 10.82
N SER A 20 8.89 -1.82 10.04
CA SER A 20 9.33 -0.61 9.34
C SER A 20 8.32 -0.18 8.27
N GLY A 21 7.77 -1.14 7.51
CA GLY A 21 6.70 -0.90 6.54
C GLY A 21 5.43 -0.34 7.18
N LEU A 22 4.97 -0.96 8.26
CA LEU A 22 3.78 -0.53 9.00
C LEU A 22 3.95 0.86 9.62
N ARG A 23 5.13 1.17 10.16
CA ARG A 23 5.43 2.52 10.67
C ARG A 23 5.40 3.58 9.58
N LYS A 24 5.82 3.23 8.36
CA LYS A 24 5.77 4.13 7.20
C LYS A 24 4.35 4.30 6.64
N ALA A 25 3.50 3.30 6.79
CA ALA A 25 2.10 3.33 6.35
C ALA A 25 1.19 4.06 7.35
N HIS A 26 1.37 3.81 8.65
CA HIS A 26 0.52 4.36 9.71
C HIS A 26 1.35 5.15 10.73
N LYS A 27 1.12 6.46 10.83
CA LYS A 27 1.78 7.33 11.82
C LYS A 27 1.41 6.99 13.27
N SER A 28 0.25 6.40 13.51
CA SER A 28 -0.22 5.94 14.83
C SER A 28 0.36 4.57 15.23
N PHE A 29 1.08 3.88 14.33
CA PHE A 29 1.68 2.59 14.63
C PHE A 29 2.92 2.77 15.52
N GLY A 30 2.69 2.64 16.83
CA GLY A 30 3.71 2.70 17.88
C GLY A 30 3.88 1.38 18.62
N ARG A 31 4.85 1.35 19.54
CA ARG A 31 5.12 0.18 20.41
C ARG A 31 3.93 -0.20 21.31
N GLN A 32 3.04 0.76 21.57
CA GLN A 32 1.83 0.55 22.37
C GLN A 32 0.64 0.07 21.55
N SER A 33 0.76 0.02 20.23
CA SER A 33 -0.35 -0.40 19.37
C SER A 33 -0.63 -1.89 19.57
N PRO A 34 -1.91 -2.30 19.62
CA PRO A 34 -2.28 -3.72 19.77
C PRO A 34 -1.74 -4.57 18.62
N GLN A 35 -1.59 -3.99 17.43
CA GLN A 35 -0.99 -4.65 16.27
C GLN A 35 0.49 -4.96 16.49
N PHE A 36 1.24 -4.04 17.12
CA PHE A 36 2.66 -4.27 17.44
C PHE A 36 2.82 -5.34 18.53
N LYS A 37 1.93 -5.36 19.53
CA LYS A 37 1.93 -6.39 20.58
C LYS A 37 1.63 -7.77 19.98
N TYR A 38 0.59 -7.87 19.16
CA TYR A 38 0.26 -9.10 18.44
C TYR A 38 1.43 -9.61 17.59
N LEU A 39 2.06 -8.72 16.82
CA LEU A 39 3.23 -9.06 16.01
C LEU A 39 4.41 -9.58 16.85
N MET A 40 4.64 -8.99 18.03
CA MET A 40 5.68 -9.44 18.96
C MET A 40 5.37 -10.79 19.59
N ASP A 41 4.12 -11.04 19.95
CA ASP A 41 3.68 -12.32 20.49
C ASP A 41 3.81 -13.42 19.42
N GLN A 42 3.37 -13.15 18.18
CA GLN A 42 3.57 -14.07 17.06
C GLN A 42 5.06 -14.35 16.80
N MET A 43 5.93 -13.34 16.85
CA MET A 43 7.37 -13.55 16.68
C MET A 43 7.95 -14.45 17.78
N ARG A 44 7.50 -14.28 19.03
CA ARG A 44 7.93 -15.10 20.16
C ARG A 44 7.42 -16.54 20.01
N ASP A 45 6.17 -16.72 19.62
CA ASP A 45 5.58 -18.03 19.40
C ASP A 45 6.28 -18.75 18.24
N HIS A 46 6.50 -18.08 17.11
CA HIS A 46 7.25 -18.64 15.99
C HIS A 46 8.71 -18.99 16.33
N GLN A 47 9.37 -18.25 17.23
CA GLN A 47 10.70 -18.61 17.73
C GLN A 47 10.69 -19.95 18.50
N VAL A 48 9.58 -20.26 19.17
CA VAL A 48 9.36 -21.54 19.89
C VAL A 48 8.93 -22.64 18.90
N THR A 49 8.03 -22.35 17.97
CA THR A 49 7.48 -23.33 17.01
C THR A 49 8.48 -23.74 15.92
N GLN A 50 9.38 -22.85 15.48
CA GLN A 50 10.40 -23.17 14.47
C GLN A 50 11.50 -24.12 14.96
N ARG A 51 11.68 -24.27 16.28
CA ARG A 51 12.54 -25.32 16.84
C ARG A 51 11.95 -26.72 16.67
N VAL A 52 10.63 -26.82 16.48
CA VAL A 52 9.90 -28.09 16.44
C VAL A 52 9.68 -28.58 15.00
N TYR A 53 9.53 -27.67 14.03
CA TYR A 53 9.29 -28.03 12.62
C TYR A 53 10.37 -27.47 11.69
N SER A 54 11.16 -28.38 11.10
CA SER A 54 12.33 -28.12 10.25
C SER A 54 12.06 -27.41 8.91
N LYS A 55 10.80 -27.12 8.55
CA LYS A 55 10.42 -26.36 7.32
C LYS A 55 9.78 -24.98 7.58
N ALA A 56 9.45 -24.67 8.83
CA ALA A 56 8.81 -23.42 9.21
C ALA A 56 9.65 -22.13 9.02
N PRO A 57 11.00 -22.12 8.97
CA PRO A 57 11.75 -20.87 8.80
C PRO A 57 11.65 -20.23 7.42
N GLU A 58 11.66 -21.04 6.36
CA GLU A 58 11.48 -20.54 4.99
C GLU A 58 10.06 -19.99 4.78
N GLU A 59 9.06 -20.64 5.38
CA GLU A 59 7.67 -20.20 5.33
C GLU A 59 7.46 -18.84 5.99
N ALA A 60 8.04 -18.62 7.18
CA ALA A 60 7.93 -17.33 7.88
C ALA A 60 8.62 -16.20 7.11
N GLU A 61 9.78 -16.46 6.52
CA GLU A 61 10.46 -15.51 5.65
C GLU A 61 9.63 -15.20 4.39
N HIS A 62 9.06 -16.23 3.76
CA HIS A 62 8.19 -16.08 2.60
C HIS A 62 6.98 -15.21 2.92
N VAL A 63 6.27 -15.50 4.02
CA VAL A 63 5.11 -14.72 4.48
C VAL A 63 5.52 -13.27 4.77
N ALA A 64 6.66 -13.04 5.41
CA ALA A 64 7.14 -11.69 5.69
C ALA A 64 7.50 -10.91 4.42
N ASN A 65 8.09 -11.58 3.43
CA ASN A 65 8.37 -11.00 2.11
C ASN A 65 7.08 -10.67 1.35
N LEU A 66 6.07 -11.54 1.42
CA LEU A 66 4.74 -11.28 0.86
C LEU A 66 4.12 -10.02 1.46
N TYR A 67 4.06 -9.90 2.79
CA TYR A 67 3.51 -8.72 3.45
C TYR A 67 4.29 -7.45 3.13
N THR A 68 5.62 -7.54 3.09
CA THR A 68 6.45 -6.38 2.72
C THR A 68 6.18 -5.93 1.29
N THR A 69 6.04 -6.87 0.36
CA THR A 69 5.75 -6.60 -1.05
C THR A 69 4.36 -5.99 -1.22
N TYR A 70 3.37 -6.52 -0.52
CA TYR A 70 2.01 -5.99 -0.50
C TYR A 70 1.95 -4.55 0.00
N LEU A 71 2.55 -4.26 1.16
CA LEU A 71 2.56 -2.89 1.70
C LEU A 71 3.28 -1.90 0.77
N PHE A 72 4.33 -2.35 0.10
CA PHE A 72 5.06 -1.54 -0.88
C PHE A 72 4.25 -1.27 -2.15
N SER A 73 3.58 -2.29 -2.69
CA SER A 73 2.76 -2.16 -3.90
C SER A 73 1.55 -1.26 -3.65
N THR A 74 0.87 -1.40 -2.51
CA THR A 74 -0.26 -0.53 -2.12
C THR A 74 0.16 0.93 -2.06
N ARG A 75 1.31 1.23 -1.42
CA ARG A 75 1.83 2.61 -1.37
C ARG A 75 2.14 3.15 -2.76
N THR A 76 2.76 2.33 -3.60
CA THR A 76 3.09 2.70 -4.97
C THR A 76 1.82 2.98 -5.77
N LEU A 77 0.79 2.14 -5.63
CA LEU A 77 -0.52 2.35 -6.24
C LEU A 77 -1.13 3.69 -5.82
N THR A 78 -1.19 4.00 -4.52
CA THR A 78 -1.72 5.30 -4.05
C THR A 78 -0.93 6.50 -4.60
N GLN A 79 0.39 6.35 -4.78
CA GLN A 79 1.21 7.41 -5.41
C GLN A 79 0.89 7.57 -6.90
N LEU A 80 0.70 6.47 -7.63
CA LEU A 80 0.25 6.51 -9.02
C LEU A 80 -1.14 7.10 -9.12
N GLU A 81 -2.09 6.65 -8.30
CA GLU A 81 -3.43 7.21 -8.24
C GLU A 81 -3.35 8.71 -7.97
N SER A 82 -2.62 9.18 -6.96
CA SER A 82 -2.46 10.63 -6.74
C SER A 82 -1.83 11.38 -7.91
N ARG A 83 -0.96 10.74 -8.69
CA ARG A 83 -0.30 11.35 -9.86
C ARG A 83 -1.22 11.38 -11.09
N TYR A 84 -2.07 10.37 -11.23
CA TYR A 84 -2.92 10.14 -12.39
C TYR A 84 -4.42 10.27 -12.08
N SER A 85 -4.80 10.73 -10.88
CA SER A 85 -6.19 10.95 -10.44
C SER A 85 -6.85 12.15 -11.11
N ARG A 86 -6.15 12.82 -12.03
CA ARG A 86 -6.82 13.67 -13.00
C ARG A 86 -7.63 12.75 -13.90
N GLY A 87 -8.96 12.78 -13.73
CA GLY A 87 -9.88 12.14 -14.67
C GLY A 87 -9.68 12.67 -16.10
N GLU A 88 -10.59 12.29 -17.01
CA GLU A 88 -10.53 12.78 -18.39
C GLU A 88 -10.43 14.32 -18.41
N ARG A 89 -9.46 14.85 -19.17
CA ARG A 89 -9.30 16.30 -19.33
C ARG A 89 -10.56 16.86 -19.98
N SER A 90 -11.01 18.02 -19.52
CA SER A 90 -12.19 18.67 -20.12
C SER A 90 -11.94 18.94 -21.61
N VAL A 91 -13.03 19.05 -22.39
CA VAL A 91 -12.93 19.33 -23.84
C VAL A 91 -12.15 20.62 -24.09
N GLU A 92 -12.27 21.61 -23.21
CA GLU A 92 -11.54 22.89 -23.25
C GLU A 92 -10.05 22.74 -22.92
N GLU A 93 -9.68 21.88 -21.96
CA GLU A 93 -8.28 21.56 -21.69
C GLU A 93 -7.65 20.79 -22.85
N SER A 94 -8.39 19.86 -23.44
CA SER A 94 -7.94 19.06 -24.59
C SER A 94 -7.79 19.90 -25.85
N ALA A 95 -8.73 20.80 -26.14
CA ALA A 95 -8.63 21.74 -27.27
C ALA A 95 -7.39 22.62 -27.16
N ARG A 96 -7.08 23.14 -25.96
CA ARG A 96 -5.89 23.97 -25.72
C ARG A 96 -4.57 23.25 -26.00
N LEU A 97 -4.47 21.94 -25.78
CA LEU A 97 -3.25 21.18 -26.05
C LEU A 97 -2.90 21.11 -27.53
N VAL A 98 -3.91 21.08 -28.40
CA VAL A 98 -3.74 20.97 -29.85
C VAL A 98 -3.80 22.34 -30.55
N GLY A 99 -3.71 23.44 -29.78
CA GLY A 99 -3.78 24.80 -30.32
C GLY A 99 -5.18 25.22 -30.77
N LEU A 100 -6.21 24.48 -30.39
CA LEU A 100 -7.60 24.79 -30.69
C LEU A 100 -8.23 25.57 -29.53
N ALA A 101 -9.08 26.54 -29.86
CA ALA A 101 -9.87 27.27 -28.87
C ALA A 101 -11.33 26.80 -28.96
N LEU A 102 -11.91 26.40 -27.82
CA LEU A 102 -13.33 26.09 -27.77
C LEU A 102 -14.12 27.38 -27.95
N ARG A 103 -14.84 27.51 -29.06
CA ARG A 103 -15.78 28.62 -29.25
C ARG A 103 -16.93 28.43 -28.27
N LYS A 104 -17.26 29.46 -27.48
CA LYS A 104 -18.48 29.47 -26.68
C LYS A 104 -19.66 29.42 -27.65
N THR A 105 -20.22 28.26 -27.87
CA THR A 105 -21.52 28.14 -28.52
C THR A 105 -22.53 28.81 -27.62
N LYS A 106 -23.21 29.83 -28.16
CA LYS A 106 -24.43 30.38 -27.57
C LYS A 106 -25.50 29.30 -27.69
N TYR A 107 -25.44 28.25 -26.88
CA TYR A 107 -26.63 27.45 -26.64
C TYR A 107 -27.54 28.30 -25.76
N GLN A 108 -28.33 29.12 -26.44
CA GLN A 108 -29.54 29.65 -25.87
C GLN A 108 -30.38 28.42 -25.58
N VAL A 109 -30.42 28.03 -24.31
CA VAL A 109 -31.44 27.09 -23.84
C VAL A 109 -32.75 27.77 -24.20
N ILE A 110 -33.39 27.30 -25.26
CA ILE A 110 -34.78 27.67 -25.54
C ILE A 110 -35.57 27.00 -24.43
N VAL A 111 -35.66 27.67 -23.28
CA VAL A 111 -36.61 27.31 -22.24
C VAL A 111 -37.98 27.43 -22.88
N ASN A 112 -38.60 26.29 -23.16
CA ASN A 112 -39.93 26.23 -23.75
C ASN A 112 -40.91 26.76 -22.70
N PRO A 113 -41.60 27.90 -22.92
CA PRO A 113 -42.49 28.48 -21.91
C PRO A 113 -43.76 27.66 -21.65
N LEU A 114 -44.01 26.60 -22.41
CA LEU A 114 -45.25 25.81 -22.36
C LEU A 114 -45.17 24.53 -21.51
N LEU A 115 -44.18 24.43 -20.63
CA LEU A 115 -44.16 23.44 -19.54
C LEU A 115 -44.26 24.17 -18.20
N GLN A 116 -45.45 24.70 -17.93
CA GLN A 116 -45.96 24.98 -16.58
C GLN A 116 -47.12 24.04 -16.31
#